data_AF-A0A453E673-F1
#
_entry.id   AF-A0A453E673-F1
#
_cell.length_a   1.000
_cell.length_b   1.000
_cell.length_c   1.000
_cell.angle_alpha   90.00
_cell.angle_beta   90.00
_cell.angle_gamma   90.00
#
_symmetry.space_group_name_H-M   'P 1'
#
loop_
_entity.id
_entity.type
_entity.pdbx_description
1 polymer ?
#
loop_
_entity_poly.entity_id
_entity_poly.type
_entity_poly.pdbx_seq_one_letter_code
_entity_poly.pdbx_strand_id
1 'polypeptide(L)' 'PSQHSQEEKRWVLSDFDVGKALGRGKFGHVYLAREKRVTTL' A
#
# COMPACT_ATOMS: atom_id res chain seq x y z
N PRO A 1 31.18 9.35 -5.94
CA PRO A 1 30.15 10.06 -5.16
C PRO A 1 28.99 10.47 -6.08
N SER A 2 27.76 9.98 -5.94
CA SER A 2 27.03 9.44 -4.80
C SER A 2 25.95 8.49 -5.34
N GLN A 3 25.84 7.32 -4.73
CA GLN A 3 24.82 6.32 -5.03
C GLN A 3 23.47 6.84 -4.50
N HIS A 4 22.60 7.30 -5.37
CA HIS A 4 21.17 7.41 -5.08
C HIS A 4 20.46 6.19 -5.66
N SER A 5 20.72 5.02 -5.08
CA SER A 5 19.76 3.92 -5.14
C SER A 5 18.55 4.37 -4.31
N GLN A 6 17.62 5.08 -4.96
CA GLN A 6 16.28 5.20 -4.41
C GLN A 6 15.72 3.79 -4.38
N GLU A 7 15.76 3.19 -3.19
CA GLU A 7 15.20 1.87 -2.97
C GLU A 7 13.71 1.95 -3.34
N GLU A 8 13.32 1.27 -4.42
CA GLU A 8 11.93 1.24 -4.85
C GLU A 8 11.09 0.69 -3.69
N LYS A 9 10.22 1.53 -3.12
CA LYS A 9 9.37 1.14 -2.00
C LYS A 9 8.55 -0.08 -2.39
N ARG A 10 8.87 -1.24 -1.80
CA ARG A 10 8.06 -2.45 -1.94
C ARG A 10 6.83 -2.33 -1.06
N TRP A 11 5.66 -2.30 -1.69
CA TRP A 11 4.39 -2.28 -1.00
C TRP A 11 4.08 -3.62 -0.33
N VAL A 12 3.61 -3.54 0.90
CA VAL A 12 3.11 -4.67 1.67
C VAL A 12 1.75 -4.33 2.28
N LEU A 13 0.97 -5.35 2.67
CA LEU A 13 -0.39 -5.12 3.19
C LEU A 13 -0.40 -4.22 4.44
N SER A 14 0.64 -4.28 5.26
CA SER A 14 0.77 -3.46 6.47
C SER A 14 0.89 -1.96 6.19
N ASP A 15 1.23 -1.57 4.96
CA ASP A 15 1.29 -0.17 4.52
C ASP A 15 -0.09 0.46 4.37
N PHE A 16 -1.16 -0.33 4.42
CA PHE A 16 -2.53 0.13 4.19
C PHE A 16 -3.42 -0.13 5.40
N ASP A 17 -4.35 0.80 5.63
CA ASP A 17 -5.57 0.52 6.40
C ASP A 17 -6.65 0.05 5.43
N VAL A 18 -7.08 -1.20 5.58
CA VAL A 18 -8.13 -1.82 4.75
C VAL A 18 -9.49 -1.56 5.38
N GLY A 19 -10.34 -0.83 4.66
CA GLY A 19 -11.68 -0.45 5.08
C GLY A 19 -12.77 -1.31 4.45
N LYS A 20 -13.93 -0.69 4.22
CA LYS A 20 -15.15 -1.37 3.76
C LYS A 20 -14.95 -2.07 2.40
N ALA A 21 -15.58 -3.24 2.23
CA ALA A 21 -15.70 -3.91 0.94
C ALA A 21 -16.55 -3.10 -0.04
N LEU A 22 -16.02 -2.89 -1.24
CA LEU A 22 -16.66 -2.15 -2.32
C LEU A 22 -17.36 -3.10 -3.32
N GLY A 23 -16.88 -4.33 -3.45
CA GLY A 23 -17.51 -5.31 -4.32
C GLY A 23 -16.82 -6.66 -4.32
N ARG A 24 -17.46 -7.62 -5.01
CA ARG A 24 -16.95 -8.97 -5.25
C ARG A 24 -17.04 -9.29 -6.73
N GLY A 25 -15.95 -9.81 -7.29
CA GLY A 25 -15.89 -10.32 -8.66
C GLY A 25 -15.45 -11.78 -8.70
N LYS A 26 -15.26 -12.29 -9.91
CA LYS A 26 -14.78 -13.66 -10.17
C LYS A 26 -13.44 -13.97 -9.49
N PHE A 27 -12.61 -12.95 -9.25
CA PHE A 27 -11.22 -13.09 -8.78
C PHE A 27 -10.98 -12.51 -7.38
N GLY A 28 -12.05 -12.23 -6.62
CA GLY A 28 -11.92 -11.80 -5.24
C GLY A 28 -12.73 -10.55 -4.90
N HIS A 29 -12.29 -9.87 -3.86
CA HIS A 29 -12.97 -8.70 -3.30
C HIS A 29 -12.15 -7.43 -3.55
N VAL A 30 -12.87 -6.32 -3.71
CA VAL A 30 -12.28 -4.99 -3.80
C VAL A 30 -12.62 -4.24 -2.52
N TYR A 31 -11.65 -3.59 -1.91
CA TYR A 31 -11.80 -2.86 -0.64
C TYR A 31 -11.37 -1.41 -0.79
N LEU A 32 -11.99 -0.53 0.00
CA LEU A 32 -11.46 0.80 0.23
C LEU A 32 -10.14 0.66 1.00
N ALA A 33 -9.08 1.33 0.56
CA ALA A 33 -7.79 1.32 1.25
C ALA A 33 -7.25 2.74 1.40
N ARG A 34 -6.62 3.01 2.54
CA ARG A 34 -5.87 4.25 2.78
C ARG A 34 -4.40 3.89 3.01
N GLU A 35 -3.49 4.57 2.32
CA GLU A 35 -2.05 4.44 2.59
C GLU A 35 -1.71 5.04 3.96
N LYS A 36 -0.95 4.30 4.77
CA LYS A 36 -0.27 4.81 5.94
C LYS A 36 0.98 5.55 5.47
N ARG A 37 1.02 6.88 5.64
CA ARG A 37 2.27 7.62 5.47
C ARG A 37 3.24 7.17 6.54
N VAL A 38 4.30 6.47 6.13
CA VAL A 38 5.50 6.27 6.94
C VAL A 38 6.23 7.61 6.95
N THR A 39 5.78 8.53 7.79
CA THR A 39 6.54 9.76 8.08
C THR A 39 7.49 9.43 9.22
N THR A 40 8.60 8.80 8.89
CA THR A 40 9.77 8.81 9.78
C THR A 40 10.42 10.17 9.60
N LEU A 41 10.29 11.04 10.60
CA LEU A 41 11.15 12.20 10.80
C LEU A 41 12.53 11.74 11.26
#